data_AF-A0A3D9XLG8-F1
#
_entry.id   AF-A0A3D9XLG8-F1
#
_cell.length_a   1.000
_cell.length_b   1.000
_cell.length_c   1.000
_cell.angle_alpha   90.00
_cell.angle_beta   90.00
_cell.angle_gamma   90.00
#
_symmetry.space_group_name_H-M   'P 1'
#
loop_
_entity.id
_entity.type
_entity.pdbx_description
1 polymer ?
#
loop_
_entity_poly.entity_id
_entity_poly.type
_entity_poly.pdbx_seq_one_letter_code
_entity_poly.pdbx_strand_id
1 'polypeptide(L)' 'MATRRRYSPTESATLKAIALVRKAGLRIAAVEFPRDGMVRVVTTDVDTSENTAQDAGKPEPWT' A
#
# COMPACT_ATOMS: atom_id res chain seq x y z
N MET A 1 33.21 13.95 3.32
CA MET A 1 32.50 13.20 2.26
C MET A 1 31.40 12.37 2.92
N ALA A 2 30.12 12.69 2.70
CA ALA A 2 29.02 11.92 3.27
C ALA A 2 28.84 10.63 2.45
N THR A 3 29.06 9.47 3.09
CA THR A 3 28.73 8.15 2.54
C THR A 3 27.22 8.10 2.32
N ARG A 4 26.78 8.32 1.08
CA ARG A 4 25.38 8.08 0.68
C ARG A 4 25.12 6.59 0.88
N ARG A 5 24.51 6.23 2.01
CA ARG A 5 24.01 4.88 2.26
C ARG A 5 23.04 4.55 1.13
N ARG A 6 23.46 3.68 0.20
CA ARG A 6 22.56 3.05 -0.75
C ARG A 6 21.68 2.13 0.08
N TYR A 7 20.53 2.64 0.49
CA TYR A 7 19.50 1.80 1.09
C TYR A 7 18.97 0.97 -0.06
N SER A 8 19.30 -0.30 -0.16
CA SER A 8 18.60 -1.21 -1.08
C SER A 8 17.24 -1.56 -0.44
N PRO A 9 16.20 -1.82 -1.24
CA PRO A 9 14.89 -2.16 -0.68
C PRO A 9 15.03 -3.46 0.08
N THR A 10 14.74 -3.42 1.39
CA THR A 10 14.77 -4.63 2.21
C THR A 10 13.56 -5.49 1.89
N GLU A 11 13.70 -6.81 2.01
CA GLU A 11 12.60 -7.76 1.85
C GLU A 11 11.39 -7.34 2.71
N SER A 12 11.63 -6.85 3.93
CA SER A 12 10.60 -6.33 4.81
C SER A 12 9.85 -5.11 4.26
N ALA A 13 10.54 -4.20 3.55
CA ALA A 13 9.90 -3.03 2.94
C ALA A 13 8.99 -3.45 1.77
N THR A 14 9.46 -4.41 0.96
CA THR A 14 8.68 -4.99 -0.13
C THR A 14 7.43 -5.69 0.37
N LEU A 15 7.55 -6.52 1.41
CA LEU A 15 6.42 -7.21 2.03
C LEU A 15 5.39 -6.25 2.62
N LYS A 16 5.83 -5.16 3.27
CA LYS A 16 4.93 -4.12 3.79
C LYS A 16 4.16 -3.42 2.68
N ALA A 17 4.82 -3.10 1.56
CA ALA A 17 4.16 -2.47 0.42
C ALA A 17 3.10 -3.39 -0.21
N ILE A 18 3.42 -4.67 -0.39
CA ILE A 18 2.48 -5.70 -0.87
C ILE A 18 1.28 -5.83 0.09
N ALA A 19 1.54 -5.89 1.40
CA ALA A 19 0.48 -6.02 2.41
C ALA A 19 -0.47 -4.82 2.41
N LEU A 20 0.07 -3.60 2.25
CA LEU A 20 -0.72 -2.38 2.17
C LEU A 20 -1.65 -2.39 0.94
N VAL A 21 -1.14 -2.81 -0.21
CA VAL A 21 -1.92 -2.92 -1.44
C VAL A 21 -3.02 -3.97 -1.32
N ARG A 22 -2.72 -5.14 -0.74
CA ARG A 22 -3.74 -6.16 -0.46
C ARG A 22 -4.80 -5.67 0.53
N LYS A 23 -4.40 -4.93 1.56
CA LYS A 23 -5.34 -4.32 2.53
C LYS A 23 -6.27 -3.31 1.87
N ALA A 24 -5.78 -2.60 0.85
CA ALA A 24 -6.60 -1.70 0.04
C ALA A 24 -7.53 -2.42 -0.95
N GLY A 25 -7.57 -3.76 -0.97
CA GLY A 25 -8.41 -4.54 -1.88
C GLY A 25 -7.89 -4.57 -3.33
N LEU A 26 -6.73 -3.99 -3.60
CA LEU A 26 -6.17 -3.88 -4.94
C LEU A 26 -5.41 -5.15 -5.33
N ARG A 27 -5.50 -5.54 -6.61
CA ARG A 27 -4.64 -6.59 -7.16
C ARG A 27 -3.29 -6.01 -7.54
N ILE A 28 -2.25 -6.72 -7.10
CA ILE A 28 -0.87 -6.41 -7.47
C ILE A 28 -0.61 -6.99 -8.86
N ALA A 29 -0.29 -6.13 -9.81
CA ALA A 29 0.08 -6.53 -11.16
C ALA A 29 1.58 -6.73 -11.29
N ALA A 30 2.38 -5.84 -10.70
CA ALA A 30 3.83 -5.95 -10.66
C ALA A 30 4.42 -5.25 -9.43
N VAL A 31 5.65 -5.63 -9.07
CA VAL A 31 6.47 -4.93 -8.09
C VAL A 31 7.77 -4.57 -8.77
N GLU A 32 8.08 -3.27 -8.80
CA GLU A 32 9.24 -2.69 -9.44
C GLU A 32 10.15 -2.00 -8.42
N PHE A 33 11.45 -1.95 -8.74
CA PHE A 33 12.46 -1.28 -7.92
C PHE A 33 13.13 -0.20 -8.76
N PRO A 34 12.46 0.95 -8.99
CA PRO A 34 12.93 1.97 -9.93
C PRO A 34 14.22 2.65 -9.49
N ARG A 35 14.55 2.60 -8.18
CA ARG A 35 15.76 3.17 -7.58
C ARG A 35 16.17 2.31 -6.40
N ASP A 36 17.46 2.34 -6.04
CA ASP A 36 17.94 1.78 -4.77
C ASP A 36 17.11 2.34 -3.61
N GLY A 37 16.39 1.46 -2.91
CA GLY A 37 15.64 1.77 -1.70
C GLY A 37 14.19 2.13 -1.92
N MET A 38 13.73 2.14 -3.17
CA MET A 38 12.33 2.38 -3.50
C MET A 38 11.66 1.09 -3.94
N VAL A 39 10.46 0.87 -3.41
CA VAL A 39 9.54 -0.18 -3.86
C VAL A 39 8.35 0.52 -4.52
N ARG A 40 8.11 0.23 -5.80
CA ARG A 40 6.92 0.67 -6.52
C ARG A 40 6.04 -0.54 -6.74
N VAL A 41 4.82 -0.52 -6.21
CA VAL A 41 3.83 -1.56 -6.47
C VAL A 41 2.88 -1.05 -7.54
N VAL A 42 2.86 -1.74 -8.67
CA VAL A 42 1.93 -1.46 -9.76
C VAL A 42 0.66 -2.26 -9.49
N THR A 43 -0.45 -1.55 -9.30
CA THR A 43 -1.77 -2.12 -9.06
C THR A 43 -2.59 -2.05 -10.33
N THR A 44 -3.36 -3.10 -10.59
CA THR A 44 -4.45 -3.05 -11.58
C THR A 44 -5.75 -2.85 -10.84
N ASP A 45 -6.61 -2.02 -11.42
CA ASP A 45 -7.97 -1.83 -10.94
C ASP A 45 -8.67 -3.18 -10.87
N VAL A 46 -9.13 -3.52 -9.67
CA VAL A 46 -10.28 -4.40 -9.52
C VAL A 46 -11.39 -3.41 -9.26
N ASP A 47 -12.40 -3.40 -10.11
CA ASP A 47 -13.63 -2.64 -9.88
C ASP A 47 -14.28 -3.18 -8.60
N THR A 48 -13.80 -2.72 -7.45
CA THR A 48 -14.50 -2.80 -6.18
C THR A 48 -15.22 -1.48 -6.03
N SER A 49 -16.25 -1.30 -6.85
CA SER A 49 -17.38 -0.43 -6.55
C SER A 49 -18.10 -0.91 -5.27
N GLU A 50 -17.40 -1.00 -4.12
CA GLU A 50 -18.02 -1.31 -2.82
C GLU A 50 -17.06 -1.07 -1.63
N ASN A 51 -16.53 0.15 -1.45
CA ASN A 51 -16.16 0.58 -0.09
C ASN A 51 -15.95 2.09 0.05
N THR A 52 -17.01 2.86 -0.20
CA THR A 52 -17.16 4.20 0.39
C THR A 52 -18.35 4.20 1.35
N ALA A 53 -18.36 3.19 2.22
CA ALA A 53 -19.23 3.14 3.39
C ALA A 53 -18.35 3.08 4.66
N GLN A 54 -17.33 3.94 4.72
CA GLN A 54 -16.57 4.21 5.94
C GLN A 54 -16.40 5.72 6.15
N ASP A 55 -17.51 6.46 6.14
CA ASP A 55 -17.62 7.72 6.90
C ASP A 55 -19.10 8.08 7.17
N ALA A 56 -19.84 7.15 7.80
CA ALA A 56 -21.08 7.48 8.51
C ALA A 56 -20.81 7.34 10.01
N GLY A 57 -19.88 8.16 10.51
CA GLY A 57 -19.53 8.22 11.91
C GLY A 57 -20.62 8.90 12.73
N LYS A 58 -21.60 8.12 13.21
CA LYS A 58 -22.03 8.03 14.63
C LYS A 58 -23.40 7.35 14.75
N PRO A 59 -23.51 6.21 15.45
CA PRO A 59 -24.69 5.88 16.21
C PRO A 59 -24.57 6.52 17.60
N GLU A 60 -25.51 7.38 18.00
CA GLU A 60 -25.74 7.66 19.43
C GLU A 60 -27.04 6.97 19.88
N PRO A 61 -26.97 6.03 20.84
CA PRO A 61 -28.10 5.25 21.31
C PRO A 61 -28.52 5.66 22.73
N TRP A 62 -29.70 6.25 22.93
CA TRP A 62 -30.56 5.98 24.10
C TRP A 62 -31.87 6.79 24.05
N THR A 63 -33.01 6.08 24.13
CA THR A 63 -34.24 6.51 24.82
C THR A 63 -34.23 5.80 26.17
#